data_AF-A0AAE9I8B4-F1
#
_entry.id   AF-A0AAE9I8B4-F1
#
_cell.length_a   1.000
_cell.length_b   1.000
_cell.length_c   1.000
_cell.angle_alpha   90.00
_cell.angle_beta   90.00
_cell.angle_gamma   90.00
#
_symmetry.space_group_name_H-M   'P 1'
#
loop_
_entity.id
_entity.type
_entity.pdbx_description
1 polymer ?
#
loop_
_entity_poly.entity_id
_entity_poly.type
_entity_poly.pdbx_seq_one_letter_code
_entity_poly.pdbx_strand_id
1 'polypeptide(L)'
;MRSDHGINSVLSLMQLVSSSFPVGGFAYSRGLEWAVECNWVNSVETFYSWQQQWIDGPLIYLEWPMLKRCYYYTQIGDEMSFFQCALKILSYRDTHELRLEEQQRGKALSRIILQWYPFTDGETWLSALKHSGLASIAWLGYTWSISLENLALGYAYNMLESATMAGLKLVPFGQRTAQRLLRSLMERLPNDWKKSDMITDHELGNGFPLQSIASSCHETQYSRLFRS
;
A
#
# COMPACT_ATOMS: atom_id res chain seq x y z
N MET A 1 16.23 -1.14 26.64
CA MET A 1 17.26 -0.56 25.74
C MET A 1 17.49 -1.55 24.60
N ARG A 2 16.90 -1.31 23.41
CA ARG A 2 17.23 -2.08 22.19
C ARG A 2 18.27 -1.28 21.41
N SER A 3 19.54 -1.61 21.61
CA SER A 3 20.64 -1.05 20.85
C SER A 3 20.76 -1.80 19.53
N ASP A 4 19.85 -1.55 18.59
CA ASP A 4 20.08 -1.94 17.19
C ASP A 4 21.24 -1.09 16.67
N HIS A 5 22.37 -1.74 16.36
CA HIS A 5 23.40 -1.14 15.52
C HIS A 5 22.75 -0.97 14.13
N GLY A 6 22.12 0.19 13.96
CA GLY A 6 21.08 0.42 12.96
C GLY A 6 21.56 0.08 11.57
N ILE A 7 20.92 -0.93 10.97
CA ILE A 7 20.99 -1.16 9.53
C ILE A 7 20.69 0.18 8.85
N ASN A 8 21.52 0.55 7.88
CA ASN A 8 21.38 1.81 7.15
C ASN A 8 19.93 1.96 6.63
N SER A 9 19.28 3.08 6.94
CA SER A 9 17.86 3.28 6.63
C SER A 9 17.53 3.22 5.13
N VAL A 10 18.50 3.53 4.26
CA VAL A 10 18.35 3.37 2.80
C VAL A 10 18.31 1.88 2.43
N LEU A 11 19.18 1.06 3.01
CA LEU A 11 19.17 -0.39 2.77
C LEU A 11 17.89 -1.03 3.33
N SER A 12 17.45 -0.61 4.51
CA SER A 12 16.17 -1.04 5.10
C SER A 12 14.99 -0.67 4.21
N LEU A 13 14.98 0.54 3.64
CA LEU A 13 13.96 0.96 2.69
C LEU A 13 13.99 0.11 1.42
N MET A 14 15.16 -0.10 0.83
CA MET A 14 15.34 -0.95 -0.36
C MET A 14 14.82 -2.38 -0.12
N GLN A 15 15.09 -2.94 1.06
CA GLN A 15 14.57 -4.25 1.44
C GLN A 15 13.04 -4.24 1.55
N LEU A 16 12.47 -3.22 2.19
CA LEU A 16 11.03 -3.11 2.41
C LEU A 16 10.22 -2.96 1.12
N VAL A 17 10.73 -2.16 0.17
CA VAL A 17 10.05 -1.86 -1.09
C VAL A 17 10.35 -2.89 -2.18
N SER A 18 11.28 -3.81 -1.92
CA SER A 18 11.66 -4.86 -2.87
C SER A 18 10.46 -5.72 -3.26
N SER A 19 10.36 -5.99 -4.56
CA SER A 19 9.37 -6.92 -5.10
C SER A 19 9.48 -8.34 -4.53
N SER A 20 10.67 -8.71 -4.07
CA SER A 20 10.94 -10.02 -3.46
C SER A 20 10.63 -10.04 -1.96
N PHE A 21 10.24 -8.92 -1.35
CA PHE A 21 9.88 -8.90 0.06
C PHE A 21 8.60 -9.73 0.26
N PRO A 22 8.54 -10.64 1.26
CA PRO A 22 7.50 -11.66 1.34
C PRO A 22 6.16 -11.13 1.90
N VAL A 23 5.61 -10.13 1.22
CA VAL A 23 4.32 -9.47 1.50
C VAL A 23 3.23 -9.84 0.50
N GLY A 24 3.58 -10.47 -0.63
CA GLY A 24 2.62 -10.95 -1.62
C GLY A 24 1.98 -9.87 -2.51
N GLY A 25 2.57 -8.67 -2.63
CA GLY A 25 2.00 -7.55 -3.38
C GLY A 25 1.72 -7.84 -4.87
N PHE A 26 2.46 -8.75 -5.51
CA PHE A 26 2.32 -9.10 -6.93
C PHE A 26 1.08 -9.94 -7.27
N ALA A 27 0.32 -10.37 -6.27
CA ALA A 27 -0.84 -11.22 -6.49
C ALA A 27 -2.13 -10.42 -6.77
N TYR A 28 -2.14 -9.09 -6.54
CA TYR A 28 -3.39 -8.31 -6.51
C TYR A 28 -3.51 -7.31 -7.67
N SER A 29 -4.58 -7.43 -8.47
CA SER A 29 -4.88 -6.46 -9.54
C SER A 29 -5.69 -5.25 -9.06
N ARG A 30 -6.35 -5.37 -7.90
CA ARG A 30 -7.19 -4.34 -7.28
C ARG A 30 -8.22 -3.76 -8.25
N GLY A 31 -8.95 -4.66 -8.92
CA GLY A 31 -9.97 -4.33 -9.93
C GLY A 31 -9.43 -4.05 -11.33
N LEU A 32 -8.12 -3.96 -11.54
CA LEU A 32 -7.56 -3.72 -12.88
C LEU A 32 -7.92 -4.81 -13.88
N GLU A 33 -7.93 -6.08 -13.47
CA GLU A 33 -8.28 -7.20 -14.35
C GLU A 33 -9.71 -7.07 -14.91
N TRP A 34 -10.66 -6.71 -14.05
CA TRP A 34 -12.03 -6.44 -14.49
C TRP A 34 -12.13 -5.18 -15.36
N ALA A 35 -11.41 -4.11 -15.00
CA ALA A 35 -11.39 -2.88 -15.79
C ALA A 35 -10.84 -3.11 -17.21
N VAL A 36 -9.93 -4.06 -17.38
CA VAL A 36 -9.41 -4.49 -18.69
C VAL A 36 -10.47 -5.29 -19.44
N GLU A 37 -11.14 -6.27 -18.80
CA GLU A 37 -12.21 -7.06 -19.42
C GLU A 37 -13.35 -6.16 -19.94
N CYS A 38 -13.73 -5.14 -19.17
CA CYS A 38 -14.75 -4.15 -19.56
C CYS A 38 -14.23 -3.05 -20.50
N ASN A 39 -12.99 -3.15 -21.00
CA ASN A 39 -12.33 -2.16 -21.87
C ASN A 39 -12.23 -0.74 -21.28
N TRP A 40 -12.31 -0.57 -19.96
CA TRP A 40 -12.05 0.73 -19.31
C TRP A 40 -10.56 1.06 -19.34
N VAL A 41 -9.72 0.02 -19.24
CA VAL A 41 -8.26 0.11 -19.35
C VAL A 41 -7.81 -0.80 -20.49
N ASN A 42 -7.60 -0.24 -21.67
CA ASN A 42 -7.28 -1.00 -22.89
C ASN A 42 -6.02 -0.50 -23.62
N SER A 43 -5.39 0.55 -23.10
CA SER A 43 -4.23 1.21 -23.69
C SER A 43 -3.26 1.70 -22.61
N VAL A 44 -2.09 2.15 -23.05
CA VAL A 44 -1.07 2.78 -22.20
C VAL A 44 -1.63 4.03 -21.52
N GLU A 45 -2.40 4.82 -22.26
CA GLU A 45 -2.97 6.10 -21.82
C GLU A 45 -4.08 5.88 -20.78
N THR A 46 -4.95 4.90 -21.01
CA THR A 46 -6.01 4.54 -20.06
C THR A 46 -5.46 3.88 -18.81
N PHE A 47 -4.41 3.06 -18.92
CA PHE A 47 -3.70 2.52 -17.76
C PHE A 47 -3.01 3.62 -16.94
N TYR A 48 -2.34 4.56 -17.60
CA TYR A 48 -1.74 5.72 -16.93
C TYR A 48 -2.80 6.52 -16.17
N SER A 49 -3.93 6.81 -16.82
CA SER A 49 -5.05 7.53 -16.21
C SER A 49 -5.65 6.78 -15.01
N TRP A 50 -5.74 5.45 -15.09
CA TRP A 50 -6.17 4.61 -13.98
C TRP A 50 -5.24 4.74 -12.76
N GLN A 51 -3.93 4.69 -12.97
CA GLN A 51 -2.96 4.88 -11.87
C GLN A 51 -2.94 6.31 -11.34
N GLN A 52 -3.16 7.32 -12.20
CA GLN A 52 -3.30 8.70 -11.74
C GLN A 52 -4.50 8.86 -10.81
N GLN A 53 -5.64 8.23 -11.09
CA GLN A 53 -6.79 8.27 -10.18
C GLN A 53 -6.48 7.63 -8.83
N TRP A 54 -5.69 6.56 -8.79
CA TRP A 54 -5.25 5.98 -7.51
C TRP A 54 -4.33 6.93 -6.73
N ILE A 55 -3.41 7.62 -7.41
CA ILE A 55 -2.54 8.65 -6.80
C ILE A 55 -3.39 9.82 -6.29
N ASP A 56 -4.25 10.37 -7.13
CA ASP A 56 -5.03 11.58 -6.87
C ASP A 56 -6.18 11.34 -5.88
N GLY A 57 -6.54 10.08 -5.60
CA GLY A 57 -7.53 9.68 -4.60
C GLY A 57 -6.88 8.88 -3.45
N PRO A 58 -7.00 7.54 -3.42
CA PRO A 58 -6.60 6.71 -2.29
C PRO A 58 -5.21 7.00 -1.72
N LEU A 59 -4.19 7.23 -2.54
CA LEU A 59 -2.84 7.47 -2.04
C LEU A 59 -2.77 8.75 -1.17
N ILE A 60 -3.27 9.86 -1.69
CA ILE A 60 -3.23 11.17 -1.02
C ILE A 60 -4.24 11.25 0.13
N TYR A 61 -5.43 10.68 -0.04
CA TYR A 61 -6.55 10.88 0.87
C TYR A 61 -6.77 9.72 1.86
N LEU A 62 -6.02 8.62 1.75
CA LEU A 62 -6.16 7.49 2.67
C LEU A 62 -4.80 6.89 3.05
N GLU A 63 -4.03 6.40 2.09
CA GLU A 63 -2.81 5.62 2.37
C GLU A 63 -1.78 6.47 3.11
N TRP A 64 -1.38 7.62 2.57
CA TRP A 64 -0.40 8.49 3.21
C TRP A 64 -0.89 9.09 4.53
N PRO A 65 -2.10 9.65 4.65
CA PRO A 65 -2.61 10.14 5.93
C PRO A 65 -2.65 9.07 7.02
N MET A 66 -3.07 7.83 6.70
CA MET A 66 -3.10 6.74 7.67
C MET A 66 -1.69 6.22 8.00
N LEU A 67 -0.78 6.17 7.03
CA LEU A 67 0.63 5.85 7.26
C LEU A 67 1.25 6.82 8.27
N LYS A 68 1.03 8.13 8.12
CA LYS A 68 1.51 9.17 9.04
C LYS A 68 1.02 8.93 10.46
N ARG A 69 -0.29 8.67 10.64
CA ARG A 69 -0.90 8.42 11.96
C ARG A 69 -0.31 7.19 12.61
N CYS A 70 -0.28 6.07 11.90
CA CYS A 70 0.26 4.82 12.42
C CYS A 70 1.78 4.94 12.72
N TYR A 71 2.54 5.69 11.92
CA TYR A 71 3.95 5.99 12.19
C TYR A 71 4.11 6.81 13.48
N TYR A 72 3.30 7.87 13.64
CA TYR A 72 3.29 8.70 14.84
C TYR A 72 2.91 7.92 16.11
N TYR A 73 1.86 7.08 16.05
CA TYR A 73 1.48 6.25 17.20
C TYR A 73 2.54 5.22 17.56
N THR A 74 3.28 4.70 16.56
CA THR A 74 4.47 3.89 16.82
C THR A 74 5.55 4.72 17.53
N GLN A 75 5.79 5.96 17.08
CA GLN A 75 6.79 6.85 17.67
C GLN A 75 6.53 7.17 19.14
N ILE A 76 5.28 7.45 19.51
CA ILE A 76 4.91 7.78 20.89
C ILE A 76 4.58 6.54 21.75
N GLY A 77 4.61 5.34 21.16
CA GLY A 77 4.30 4.09 21.86
C GLY A 77 2.83 3.92 22.23
N ASP A 78 1.90 4.57 21.51
CA ASP A 78 0.46 4.47 21.76
C ASP A 78 -0.16 3.27 21.01
N GLU A 79 -0.17 2.13 21.70
CA GLU A 79 -0.71 0.87 21.22
C GLU A 79 -2.18 0.94 20.82
N MET A 80 -2.99 1.61 21.62
CA MET A 80 -4.44 1.64 21.42
C MET A 80 -4.82 2.50 20.24
N SER A 81 -4.21 3.69 20.10
CA SER A 81 -4.43 4.54 18.94
C SER A 81 -3.87 3.91 17.66
N PHE A 82 -2.75 3.19 17.74
CA PHE A 82 -2.24 2.41 16.60
C PHE A 82 -3.19 1.28 16.19
N PHE A 83 -3.74 0.53 17.14
CA PHE A 83 -4.72 -0.51 16.86
C PHE A 83 -6.00 0.06 16.22
N GLN A 84 -6.51 1.18 16.74
CA GLN A 84 -7.63 1.89 16.13
C GLN A 84 -7.30 2.40 14.72
N CYS A 85 -6.08 2.90 14.49
CA CYS A 85 -5.58 3.29 13.17
C CYS A 85 -5.65 2.10 12.19
N ALA A 86 -5.16 0.92 12.59
CA ALA A 86 -5.19 -0.29 11.77
C ALA A 86 -6.62 -0.75 11.43
N LEU A 87 -7.55 -0.73 12.39
CA LEU A 87 -8.96 -1.05 12.14
C LEU A 87 -9.64 -0.01 11.23
N LYS A 88 -9.31 1.27 11.39
CA LYS A 88 -9.82 2.34 10.54
C LYS A 88 -9.36 2.18 9.09
N ILE A 89 -8.09 1.81 8.84
CA ILE A 89 -7.60 1.46 7.49
C ILE A 89 -8.48 0.38 6.86
N LEU A 90 -8.75 -0.72 7.58
CA LEU A 90 -9.60 -1.79 7.07
C LEU A 90 -11.03 -1.34 6.78
N SER A 91 -11.58 -0.42 7.57
CA SER A 91 -12.94 0.07 7.36
C SER A 91 -13.10 0.85 6.05
N TYR A 92 -12.04 1.52 5.59
CA TYR A 92 -12.00 2.24 4.30
C TYR A 92 -11.72 1.35 3.09
N ARG A 93 -11.41 0.07 3.27
CA ARG A 93 -11.32 -0.87 2.15
C ARG A 93 -12.75 -1.22 1.75
N ASP A 94 -13.21 -0.75 0.59
CA ASP A 94 -14.63 -0.83 0.20
C ASP A 94 -15.12 -2.28 0.05
N THR A 95 -14.34 -3.10 -0.64
CA THR A 95 -14.72 -4.45 -1.07
C THR A 95 -14.17 -5.52 -0.14
N HIS A 96 -14.72 -6.74 -0.23
CA HIS A 96 -14.22 -7.86 0.56
C HIS A 96 -12.80 -8.24 0.12
N GLU A 97 -12.55 -8.23 -1.19
CA GLU A 97 -11.25 -8.46 -1.82
C GLU A 97 -10.16 -7.49 -1.31
N LEU A 98 -10.42 -6.17 -1.32
CA LEU A 98 -9.47 -5.17 -0.80
C LEU A 98 -9.20 -5.32 0.71
N ARG A 99 -10.22 -5.70 1.51
CA ARG A 99 -10.04 -6.01 2.94
C ARG A 99 -9.17 -7.24 3.14
N LEU A 100 -9.40 -8.28 2.34
CA LEU A 100 -8.61 -9.51 2.39
C LEU A 100 -7.15 -9.25 2.01
N GLU A 101 -6.88 -8.45 0.97
CA GLU A 101 -5.52 -8.05 0.62
C GLU A 101 -4.82 -7.38 1.81
N GLU A 102 -5.44 -6.35 2.38
CA GLU A 102 -4.88 -5.57 3.49
C GLU A 102 -4.53 -6.47 4.70
N GLN A 103 -5.43 -7.39 5.05
CA GLN A 103 -5.22 -8.35 6.13
C GLN A 103 -4.16 -9.41 5.81
N GLN A 104 -4.10 -9.90 4.57
CA GLN A 104 -3.11 -10.90 4.16
C GLN A 104 -1.70 -10.30 4.17
N ARG A 105 -1.56 -9.06 3.71
CA ARG A 105 -0.32 -8.28 3.82
C ARG A 105 0.09 -8.06 5.27
N GLY A 106 -0.86 -7.66 6.13
CA GLY A 106 -0.62 -7.50 7.58
C GLY A 106 -0.17 -8.80 8.25
N LYS A 107 -0.86 -9.91 8.01
CA LYS A 107 -0.47 -11.24 8.50
C LYS A 107 0.93 -11.64 8.02
N ALA A 108 1.26 -11.43 6.75
CA ALA A 108 2.57 -11.74 6.22
C ALA A 108 3.68 -10.91 6.90
N LEU A 109 3.51 -9.59 7.00
CA LEU A 109 4.46 -8.70 7.67
C LEU A 109 4.61 -9.02 9.15
N SER A 110 3.51 -9.28 9.85
CA SER A 110 3.55 -9.59 11.29
C SER A 110 4.42 -10.81 11.58
N ARG A 111 4.44 -11.83 10.71
CA ARG A 111 5.30 -13.01 10.85
C ARG A 111 6.77 -12.66 10.70
N ILE A 112 7.10 -11.78 9.75
CA ILE A 112 8.48 -11.30 9.55
C ILE A 112 8.91 -10.45 10.75
N ILE A 113 8.07 -9.49 11.16
CA ILE A 113 8.32 -8.62 12.32
C ILE A 113 8.59 -9.45 13.56
N LEU A 114 7.78 -10.49 13.83
CA LEU A 114 7.96 -11.37 14.98
C LEU A 114 9.30 -12.14 14.99
N GLN A 115 9.88 -12.41 13.82
CA GLN A 115 11.19 -13.07 13.73
C GLN A 115 12.32 -12.15 14.19
N TRP A 116 12.21 -10.84 13.93
CA TRP A 116 13.25 -9.86 14.25
C TRP A 116 13.01 -9.16 15.59
N TYR A 117 11.74 -8.96 15.94
CA TYR A 117 11.31 -8.19 17.09
C TYR A 117 10.26 -8.96 17.90
N PRO A 118 10.67 -9.96 18.71
CA PRO A 118 9.75 -10.66 19.59
C PRO A 118 9.06 -9.68 20.55
N PHE A 119 7.74 -9.76 20.66
CA PHE A 119 6.95 -9.02 21.64
C PHE A 119 6.85 -9.86 22.92
N THR A 120 7.21 -9.29 24.07
CA THR A 120 7.12 -9.98 25.37
C THR A 120 5.72 -9.91 25.98
N ASP A 121 4.99 -8.80 25.78
CA ASP A 121 3.63 -8.56 26.35
C ASP A 121 2.68 -7.80 25.39
N GLY A 122 2.98 -7.76 24.08
CA GLY A 122 2.33 -6.86 23.11
C GLY A 122 1.23 -7.50 22.26
N GLU A 123 0.16 -8.03 22.86
CA GLU A 123 -0.99 -8.55 22.10
C GLU A 123 -1.60 -7.49 21.19
N THR A 124 -1.68 -6.23 21.65
CA THR A 124 -2.28 -5.12 20.91
C THR A 124 -1.49 -4.76 19.66
N TRP A 125 -0.16 -4.59 19.78
CA TRP A 125 0.72 -4.38 18.62
C TRP A 125 0.56 -5.51 17.61
N LEU A 126 0.73 -6.76 18.06
CA LEU A 126 0.68 -7.90 17.15
C LEU A 126 -0.68 -8.04 16.47
N SER A 127 -1.77 -7.77 17.19
CA SER A 127 -3.12 -7.76 16.65
C SER A 127 -3.26 -6.68 15.57
N ALA A 128 -2.84 -5.44 15.86
CA ALA A 128 -2.88 -4.33 14.90
C ALA A 128 -2.10 -4.64 13.61
N LEU A 129 -0.89 -5.18 13.75
CA LEU A 129 -0.03 -5.56 12.61
C LEU A 129 -0.73 -6.62 11.72
N LYS A 130 -1.41 -7.60 12.31
CA LYS A 130 -2.15 -8.63 11.56
C LYS A 130 -3.36 -8.06 10.81
N HIS A 131 -3.94 -6.96 11.29
CA HIS A 131 -5.09 -6.33 10.66
C HIS A 131 -4.71 -5.50 9.43
N SER A 132 -3.56 -4.82 9.44
CA SER A 132 -3.18 -3.93 8.34
C SER A 132 -1.72 -4.06 7.94
N GLY A 133 -1.51 -4.31 6.65
CA GLY A 133 -0.20 -4.25 6.01
C GLY A 133 0.38 -2.82 6.02
N LEU A 134 -0.45 -1.80 5.79
CA LEU A 134 -0.02 -0.40 5.85
C LEU A 134 0.44 -0.01 7.26
N ALA A 135 -0.31 -0.39 8.31
CA ALA A 135 0.09 -0.18 9.69
C ALA A 135 1.42 -0.91 10.01
N SER A 136 1.57 -2.14 9.51
CA SER A 136 2.83 -2.90 9.66
C SER A 136 4.04 -2.23 9.00
N ILE A 137 3.85 -1.63 7.82
CA ILE A 137 4.88 -0.83 7.15
C ILE A 137 5.24 0.40 7.97
N ALA A 138 4.25 1.10 8.54
CA ALA A 138 4.50 2.25 9.41
C ALA A 138 5.34 1.88 10.64
N TRP A 139 4.99 0.78 11.30
CA TRP A 139 5.70 0.28 12.48
C TRP A 139 7.15 -0.08 12.17
N LEU A 140 7.38 -0.83 11.07
CA LEU A 140 8.73 -1.18 10.61
C LEU A 140 9.52 0.07 10.21
N GLY A 141 8.91 0.99 9.48
CA GLY A 141 9.58 2.21 9.02
C GLY A 141 10.10 3.06 10.17
N TYR A 142 9.31 3.23 11.24
CA TYR A 142 9.79 3.91 12.45
C TYR A 142 10.88 3.11 13.15
N THR A 143 10.68 1.81 13.36
CA THR A 143 11.64 0.92 14.03
C THR A 143 13.00 0.91 13.32
N TRP A 144 13.00 1.00 11.99
CA TRP A 144 14.19 1.03 11.14
C TRP A 144 14.75 2.43 10.89
N SER A 145 14.23 3.46 11.58
CA SER A 145 14.68 4.85 11.43
C SER A 145 14.60 5.35 9.98
N ILE A 146 13.64 4.87 9.20
CA ILE A 146 13.32 5.39 7.88
C ILE A 146 12.49 6.66 8.10
N SER A 147 12.89 7.78 7.47
CA SER A 147 12.10 9.00 7.55
C SER A 147 10.70 8.77 6.98
N LEU A 148 9.70 9.42 7.59
CA LEU A 148 8.30 9.26 7.19
C LEU A 148 8.06 9.55 5.70
N GLU A 149 8.70 10.58 5.15
CA GLU A 149 8.65 10.91 3.72
C GLU A 149 9.24 9.78 2.85
N ASN A 150 10.43 9.27 3.18
CA ASN A 150 11.05 8.19 2.41
C ASN A 150 10.23 6.90 2.48
N LEU A 151 9.63 6.59 3.64
CA LEU A 151 8.73 5.47 3.80
C LEU A 151 7.48 5.62 2.94
N ALA A 152 6.88 6.81 2.93
CA ALA A 152 5.69 7.13 2.15
C ALA A 152 5.94 7.04 0.64
N LEU A 153 7.06 7.60 0.17
CA LEU A 153 7.47 7.52 -1.24
C LEU A 153 7.82 6.08 -1.64
N GLY A 154 8.50 5.34 -0.76
CA GLY A 154 8.80 3.92 -0.98
C GLY A 154 7.56 3.04 -1.05
N TYR A 155 6.57 3.30 -0.19
CA TYR A 155 5.27 2.65 -0.26
C TYR A 155 4.57 2.91 -1.60
N ALA A 156 4.49 4.18 -2.01
CA ALA A 156 3.88 4.56 -3.28
C ALA A 156 4.59 3.90 -4.47
N TYR A 157 5.93 3.88 -4.46
CA TYR A 157 6.73 3.18 -5.46
C TYR A 157 6.36 1.70 -5.56
N ASN A 158 6.36 0.98 -4.43
CA ASN A 158 6.06 -0.46 -4.41
C ASN A 158 4.66 -0.76 -4.93
N MET A 159 3.67 0.08 -4.59
CA MET A 159 2.29 -0.06 -5.05
C MET A 159 2.18 0.16 -6.57
N LEU A 160 2.83 1.20 -7.10
CA LEU A 160 2.83 1.51 -8.53
C LEU A 160 3.63 0.48 -9.35
N GLU A 161 4.75 -0.01 -8.82
CA GLU A 161 5.54 -1.08 -9.45
C GLU A 161 4.70 -2.35 -9.56
N SER A 162 4.03 -2.75 -8.46
CA SER A 162 3.15 -3.92 -8.45
C SER A 162 2.00 -3.77 -9.44
N ALA A 163 1.36 -2.60 -9.51
CA ALA A 163 0.28 -2.34 -10.45
C ALA A 163 0.77 -2.31 -11.91
N THR A 164 1.99 -1.81 -12.16
CA THR A 164 2.64 -1.84 -13.47
C THR A 164 2.95 -3.27 -13.91
N MET A 165 3.38 -4.13 -12.99
CA MET A 165 3.59 -5.55 -13.26
C MET A 165 2.29 -6.30 -13.57
N ALA A 166 1.18 -5.93 -12.94
CA ALA A 166 -0.14 -6.43 -13.33
C ALA A 166 -0.54 -5.90 -14.72
N GLY A 167 -0.35 -4.61 -14.97
CA GLY A 167 -0.63 -3.98 -16.27
C GLY A 167 0.12 -4.62 -17.43
N LEU A 168 1.40 -4.99 -17.25
CA LEU A 168 2.21 -5.71 -18.25
C LEU A 168 1.62 -7.05 -18.69
N LYS A 169 0.80 -7.69 -17.83
CA LYS A 169 0.16 -8.97 -18.12
C LYS A 169 -1.25 -8.80 -18.70
N LEU A 170 -1.90 -7.67 -18.45
CA LEU A 170 -3.31 -7.45 -18.76
C LEU A 170 -3.53 -6.50 -19.95
N VAL A 171 -2.66 -5.51 -20.12
CA VAL A 171 -2.80 -4.42 -21.10
C VAL A 171 -1.76 -4.61 -22.21
N PRO A 172 -2.06 -4.28 -23.49
CA PRO A 172 -1.12 -4.48 -24.60
C PRO A 172 0.02 -3.44 -24.62
N PHE A 173 0.92 -3.47 -23.62
CA PHE A 173 2.17 -2.70 -23.63
C PHE A 173 3.38 -3.50 -23.18
N GLY A 174 4.56 -3.16 -23.72
CA GLY A 174 5.81 -3.84 -23.43
C GLY A 174 6.61 -3.24 -22.26
N GLN A 175 7.67 -3.96 -21.86
CA GLN A 175 8.53 -3.62 -20.72
C GLN A 175 9.11 -2.19 -20.75
N ARG A 176 9.54 -1.72 -21.93
CA ARG A 176 10.08 -0.36 -22.08
C ARG A 176 9.01 0.71 -21.78
N THR A 177 7.78 0.47 -22.20
CA THR A 177 6.65 1.37 -21.93
C THR A 177 6.29 1.36 -20.46
N ALA A 178 6.25 0.18 -19.83
CA ALA A 178 6.02 0.05 -18.39
C ALA A 178 7.04 0.83 -17.55
N GLN A 179 8.33 0.75 -17.87
CA GLN A 179 9.36 1.53 -17.18
C GLN A 179 9.20 3.05 -17.36
N ARG A 180 8.83 3.50 -18.58
CA ARG A 180 8.54 4.92 -18.84
C ARG A 180 7.30 5.41 -18.07
N LEU A 181 6.25 4.59 -18.01
CA LEU A 181 5.03 4.88 -17.25
C LEU A 181 5.35 5.03 -15.76
N LEU A 182 6.04 4.03 -15.18
CA LEU A 182 6.43 4.05 -13.76
C LEU A 182 7.26 5.28 -13.43
N ARG A 183 8.26 5.60 -14.27
CA ARG A 183 9.06 6.83 -14.12
C ARG A 183 8.21 8.09 -14.11
N SER A 184 7.27 8.21 -15.05
CA SER A 184 6.40 9.38 -15.19
C SER A 184 5.44 9.53 -14.00
N LEU A 185 4.93 8.41 -13.47
CA LEU A 185 4.05 8.41 -12.28
C LEU A 185 4.83 8.77 -11.01
N MET A 186 6.10 8.34 -10.89
CA MET A 186 6.91 8.61 -9.71
C MET A 186 7.41 10.05 -9.62
N GLU A 187 7.66 10.72 -10.76
CA GLU A 187 8.21 12.09 -10.79
C GLU A 187 7.32 13.11 -10.07
N ARG A 188 6.00 12.87 -10.02
CA ARG A 188 5.05 13.73 -9.32
C ARG A 188 4.90 13.46 -7.82
N LEU A 189 5.30 12.27 -7.34
CA LEU A 189 5.04 11.84 -5.95
C LEU A 189 5.59 12.78 -4.87
N PRO A 190 6.81 13.36 -4.99
CA PRO A 190 7.30 14.29 -3.97
C PRO A 190 6.44 15.56 -3.83
N ASN A 191 5.81 16.01 -4.92
CA ASN A 191 4.92 17.15 -4.88
C ASN A 191 3.53 16.76 -4.35
N ASP A 192 3.03 15.58 -4.72
CA ASP A 192 1.75 15.06 -4.21
C ASP A 192 1.83 14.72 -2.71
N TRP A 193 2.99 14.27 -2.21
CA TRP A 193 3.22 14.02 -0.79
C TRP A 193 2.89 15.26 0.07
N LYS A 194 3.32 16.45 -0.38
CA LYS A 194 3.01 17.71 0.30
C LYS A 194 1.51 18.00 0.38
N LYS A 195 0.71 17.55 -0.59
CA LYS A 195 -0.75 17.70 -0.55
C LYS A 195 -1.36 16.86 0.56
N SER A 196 -0.79 15.68 0.82
CA SER A 196 -1.28 14.79 1.88
C SER A 196 -1.11 15.35 3.30
N ASP A 197 -0.29 16.40 3.49
CA ASP A 197 -0.17 17.11 4.78
C ASP A 197 -1.39 18.00 5.08
N MET A 198 -2.11 18.40 4.03
CA MET A 198 -3.25 19.31 4.13
C MET A 198 -4.60 18.59 4.32
N ILE A 199 -4.60 17.25 4.26
CA ILE A 199 -5.81 16.43 4.31
C ILE A 199 -6.34 16.36 5.74
N THR A 200 -7.57 16.80 5.93
CA THR A 200 -8.28 16.74 7.21
C THR A 200 -8.96 15.38 7.43
N ASP A 201 -9.37 15.10 8.67
CA ASP A 201 -10.10 13.87 9.02
C ASP A 201 -11.40 13.67 8.23
N HIS A 202 -12.06 14.75 7.81
CA HIS A 202 -13.31 14.71 7.03
C HIS A 202 -13.09 14.38 5.55
N GLU A 203 -11.88 14.59 5.04
CA GLU A 203 -11.50 14.29 3.65
C GLU A 203 -10.92 12.88 3.52
N LEU A 204 -10.70 12.19 4.64
CA LEU A 204 -10.18 10.84 4.64
C LEU A 204 -11.11 9.87 3.91
N GLY A 205 -10.50 9.01 3.09
CA GLY A 205 -11.22 8.01 2.34
C GLY A 205 -11.88 8.56 1.09
N ASN A 206 -11.48 9.75 0.61
CA ASN A 206 -11.79 10.17 -0.76
C ASN A 206 -11.25 9.09 -1.73
N GLY A 207 -12.19 8.31 -2.24
CA GLY A 207 -11.90 6.99 -2.81
C GLY A 207 -11.59 7.03 -4.29
N PHE A 208 -11.57 5.84 -4.88
CA PHE A 208 -11.51 5.65 -6.32
C PHE A 208 -12.74 4.81 -6.72
N PRO A 209 -13.90 5.45 -6.95
CA PRO A 209 -15.17 4.73 -7.12
C PRO A 209 -15.14 3.66 -8.22
N LEU A 210 -14.42 3.93 -9.34
CA LEU A 210 -14.27 2.95 -10.42
C LEU A 210 -13.48 1.72 -9.97
N GLN A 211 -12.45 1.88 -9.12
CA GLN A 211 -11.73 0.74 -8.54
C GLN A 211 -12.63 -0.05 -7.59
N SER A 212 -13.44 0.62 -6.78
CA SER A 212 -14.37 -0.06 -5.87
C SER A 212 -15.39 -0.89 -6.66
N ILE A 213 -15.98 -0.31 -7.72
CA ILE A 213 -16.89 -1.03 -8.63
C ILE A 213 -16.16 -2.20 -9.30
N ALA A 214 -14.98 -1.96 -9.87
CA ALA A 214 -14.23 -2.98 -10.58
C ALA A 214 -13.81 -4.14 -9.66
N SER A 215 -13.39 -3.84 -8.42
CA SER A 215 -13.09 -4.87 -7.42
C SER A 215 -14.35 -5.64 -7.01
N SER A 216 -15.49 -4.96 -6.79
CA SER A 216 -16.75 -5.66 -6.48
C SER A 216 -17.20 -6.58 -7.61
N CYS A 217 -17.02 -6.18 -8.87
CA CYS A 217 -17.36 -7.02 -10.00
C CYS A 217 -16.35 -8.15 -10.21
N HIS A 218 -15.05 -7.90 -9.94
CA HIS A 218 -13.99 -8.90 -9.98
C HIS A 218 -14.31 -10.09 -9.07
N GLU A 219 -14.99 -9.90 -7.94
CA GLU A 219 -15.46 -10.98 -7.05
C GLU A 219 -16.36 -12.02 -7.73
N THR A 220 -16.94 -11.71 -8.89
CA THR A 220 -17.81 -12.61 -9.68
C THR A 220 -17.27 -12.93 -11.09
N GLN A 221 -16.08 -12.44 -11.44
CA GLN A 221 -15.47 -12.65 -12.76
C GLN A 221 -15.13 -14.13 -13.00
N TYR A 222 -15.46 -14.63 -14.20
CA TYR A 222 -15.32 -16.05 -14.57
C TYR A 222 -13.86 -16.49 -14.77
N SER A 223 -13.08 -15.68 -15.49
CA SER A 223 -11.64 -15.92 -15.74
C SER A 223 -10.82 -14.96 -14.88
N ARG A 224 -9.91 -15.50 -14.05
CA ARG A 224 -9.03 -14.69 -13.19
C ARG A 224 -7.59 -15.16 -13.23
N LEU A 225 -6.68 -14.23 -13.53
CA LEU A 225 -5.24 -14.41 -13.48
C LEU A 225 -4.66 -13.88 -12.16
N PHE A 226 -5.33 -12.92 -11.51
CA PHE A 226 -4.91 -12.31 -10.27
C PHE A 226 -5.92 -12.54 -9.14
N ARG A 227 -5.45 -12.38 -7.91
CA ARG A 227 -6.32 -12.06 -6.79
C ARG A 227 -6.65 -10.57 -6.88
N SER A 228 -7.66 -10.11 -6.17
CA SER A 228 -7.93 -8.68 -5.96
C SER A 228 -8.34 -8.45 -4.52
#